data_AF-A0A0G4M5C5-F1
#
_entry.id   AF-A0A0G4M5C5-F1
#
_cell.length_a   1.000
_cell.length_b   1.000
_cell.length_c   1.000
_cell.angle_alpha   90.00
_cell.angle_beta   90.00
_cell.angle_gamma   90.00
#
_symmetry.space_group_name_H-M   'P 1'
#
loop_
_entity.id
_entity.type
_entity.pdbx_description
1 polymer ?
#
loop_
_entity_poly.entity_id
_entity_poly.type
_entity_poly.pdbx_seq_one_letter_code
_entity_poly.pdbx_strand_id
1 'polypeptide(L)'
;MLDRALKKRSDIQSFLQKNLSEPDPHKRIPEDDFLTFEDWRLLVELREALEPLYRQTIRAQGWAKNGSHGALWEILVVPETLPEYLQLVGEVVNLSKYSTTPPHRLEALSEDSRQYFRLSITNA
;
A
#
# COMPACT_ATOMS: atom_id res chain seq x y z
N MET A 1 -8.17 4.23 3.15
CA MET A 1 -8.30 3.28 4.30
C MET A 1 -6.93 2.94 4.89
N LEU A 2 -5.92 2.60 4.08
CA LEU A 2 -4.56 2.30 4.52
C LEU A 2 -3.90 3.47 5.30
N ASP A 3 -3.99 4.70 4.81
CA ASP A 3 -3.44 5.87 5.54
C ASP A 3 -4.06 6.04 6.93
N ARG A 4 -5.36 5.75 7.06
CA ARG A 4 -6.05 5.79 8.35
C ARG A 4 -5.54 4.69 9.28
N ALA A 5 -5.32 3.47 8.76
CA ALA A 5 -4.78 2.37 9.53
C ALA A 5 -3.35 2.68 10.03
N LEU A 6 -2.48 3.19 9.15
CA LEU A 6 -1.12 3.61 9.49
C LEU A 6 -1.11 4.74 10.53
N LYS A 7 -1.98 5.74 10.38
CA LYS A 7 -2.13 6.83 11.37
C LYS A 7 -2.61 6.33 12.73
N LYS A 8 -3.37 5.24 12.77
CA LYS A 8 -3.90 4.63 14.00
C LYS A 8 -2.98 3.57 14.61
N ARG A 9 -1.82 3.29 14.02
CA ARG A 9 -0.87 2.29 14.52
C ARG A 9 -0.53 2.48 16.00
N SER A 10 -0.20 3.70 16.42
CA SER A 10 0.13 4.00 17.82
C SER A 10 -1.05 3.78 18.77
N ASP A 11 -2.25 4.18 18.35
CA ASP A 11 -3.48 4.01 19.11
C ASP A 11 -3.82 2.52 19.27
N ILE A 12 -3.65 1.74 18.20
CA ILE A 12 -3.85 0.28 18.18
C ILE A 12 -2.83 -0.39 19.10
N GLN A 13 -1.53 -0.07 18.98
CA GLN A 13 -0.49 -0.63 19.86
C GLN A 13 -0.74 -0.32 21.34
N SER A 14 -1.18 0.91 21.64
CA SER A 14 -1.53 1.31 23.01
C SER A 14 -2.74 0.54 23.56
N PHE A 15 -3.73 0.28 22.70
CA PHE A 15 -4.89 -0.54 23.05
C PHE A 15 -4.51 -2.00 23.29
N LEU A 16 -3.64 -2.58 22.45
CA LEU A 16 -3.15 -3.95 22.59
C LEU A 16 -2.38 -4.14 23.91
N GLN A 17 -1.51 -3.19 24.29
CA GLN A 17 -0.82 -3.23 25.58
C GLN A 17 -1.78 -3.26 26.78
N LYS A 18 -2.86 -2.48 26.71
CA LYS A 18 -3.92 -2.50 27.73
C LYS A 18 -4.69 -3.82 27.72
N ASN A 19 -4.96 -4.36 26.54
CA ASN A 19 -5.66 -5.64 26.40
C ASN A 19 -4.85 -6.81 26.97
N LEU A 20 -3.52 -6.84 26.79
CA LEU A 20 -2.65 -7.84 27.40
C LEU A 20 -2.66 -7.80 28.95
N SER A 21 -3.02 -6.65 29.53
CA SER A 21 -3.12 -6.46 30.97
C SER A 21 -4.49 -6.88 31.53
N GLU A 22 -5.46 -7.27 30.68
CA GLU A 22 -6.79 -7.71 31.12
C GLU A 22 -6.67 -9.05 31.87
N PRO A 23 -7.17 -9.16 33.12
CA PRO A 23 -7.05 -10.38 33.92
C PRO A 23 -7.84 -11.57 33.33
N ASP A 24 -8.92 -11.31 32.61
CA ASP A 24 -9.77 -12.34 32.00
C ASP A 24 -9.29 -12.71 30.58
N PRO A 25 -8.77 -13.93 30.35
CA PRO A 25 -8.31 -14.36 29.03
C PRO A 25 -9.41 -14.36 27.96
N HIS A 26 -10.68 -14.51 28.33
CA HIS A 26 -11.80 -14.50 27.38
C HIS A 26 -12.16 -13.10 26.87
N LYS A 27 -11.65 -12.05 27.53
CA LYS A 27 -11.78 -10.65 27.09
C LYS A 27 -10.54 -10.15 26.34
N ARG A 28 -9.48 -10.96 26.28
CA ARG A 28 -8.29 -10.68 25.48
C ARG A 28 -8.59 -10.94 24.01
N ILE A 29 -7.92 -10.16 23.17
CA ILE A 29 -7.94 -10.37 21.73
C ILE A 29 -7.06 -11.58 21.42
N PRO A 30 -7.51 -12.50 20.53
CA PRO A 30 -6.68 -13.60 20.07
C PRO A 30 -5.36 -13.11 19.46
N GLU A 31 -4.29 -13.90 19.63
CA GLU A 31 -2.97 -13.54 19.09
C GLU A 31 -2.97 -13.45 17.56
N ASP A 32 -3.84 -14.21 16.89
CA ASP A 32 -4.02 -14.19 15.43
C ASP A 32 -4.51 -12.84 14.88
N ASP A 33 -5.13 -12.01 15.72
CA ASP A 33 -5.60 -10.66 15.36
C ASP A 33 -4.51 -9.59 15.57
N PHE A 34 -3.31 -9.97 16.03
CA PHE A 34 -2.20 -9.05 16.19
C PHE A 34 -1.40 -8.90 14.88
N LEU A 35 -1.35 -7.66 14.40
CA LEU A 35 -0.45 -7.30 13.30
C LEU A 35 0.99 -7.24 13.80
N THR A 36 1.83 -8.11 13.26
CA THR A 36 3.27 -8.14 13.50
C THR A 36 3.96 -6.91 12.90
N PHE A 37 5.23 -6.69 13.25
CA PHE A 37 6.02 -5.62 12.65
C PHE A 37 6.05 -5.73 11.11
N GLU A 38 6.14 -6.95 10.57
CA GLU A 38 6.19 -7.16 9.14
C GLU A 38 4.84 -6.94 8.46
N ASP A 39 3.73 -7.21 9.14
CA ASP A 39 2.41 -6.85 8.62
C ASP A 39 2.25 -5.33 8.51
N TRP A 40 2.71 -4.59 9.52
CA TRP A 40 2.72 -3.12 9.46
C TRP A 40 3.61 -2.58 8.36
N ARG A 41 4.77 -3.21 8.13
CA ARG A 41 5.66 -2.85 7.04
C ARG A 41 5.00 -3.14 5.68
N LEU A 42 4.39 -4.30 5.51
CA LEU A 42 3.66 -4.66 4.29
C LEU A 42 2.53 -3.67 3.99
N LEU A 43 1.81 -3.19 5.01
CA LEU A 43 0.79 -2.17 4.82
C LEU A 43 1.35 -0.85 4.29
N VAL A 44 2.58 -0.48 4.67
CA VAL A 44 3.28 0.70 4.12
C VAL A 44 3.69 0.44 2.66
N GLU A 45 4.33 -0.70 2.39
CA GLU A 45 4.77 -1.07 1.03
C GLU A 45 3.58 -1.17 0.06
N LEU A 46 2.47 -1.75 0.50
CA LEU A 46 1.24 -1.83 -0.27
C LEU A 46 0.62 -0.44 -0.51
N ARG A 47 0.66 0.44 0.50
CA ARG A 47 0.17 1.82 0.36
C ARG A 47 0.99 2.60 -0.66
N GLU A 48 2.30 2.41 -0.71
CA GLU A 48 3.19 3.03 -1.69
C GLU A 48 2.96 2.45 -3.11
N ALA A 49 2.85 1.13 -3.23
CA ALA A 49 2.60 0.47 -4.51
C ALA A 49 1.24 0.83 -5.12
N LEU A 50 0.22 1.08 -4.28
CA LEU A 50 -1.12 1.48 -4.72
C LEU A 50 -1.26 2.99 -4.99
N GLU A 51 -0.31 3.83 -4.56
CA GLU A 51 -0.40 5.29 -4.73
C GLU A 51 -0.52 5.72 -6.20
N PRO A 52 0.25 5.16 -7.16
CA PRO A 52 0.11 5.51 -8.56
C PRO A 52 -1.26 5.14 -9.13
N LEU A 53 -1.78 3.95 -8.78
CA LEU A 53 -3.10 3.48 -9.20
C LEU A 53 -4.21 4.36 -8.61
N TYR A 54 -4.07 4.76 -7.35
CA TYR A 54 -4.99 5.69 -6.70
C TYR A 54 -5.01 7.04 -7.44
N ARG A 55 -3.85 7.61 -7.77
CA ARG A 55 -3.78 8.88 -8.52
C ARG A 55 -4.42 8.78 -9.89
N GLN A 56 -4.15 7.69 -10.61
CA GLN A 56 -4.68 7.51 -11.96
C GLN A 56 -6.19 7.29 -11.96
N THR A 57 -6.72 6.54 -11.00
CA THR A 57 -8.18 6.37 -10.85
C THR A 57 -8.87 7.66 -10.43
N ILE A 58 -8.26 8.51 -9.59
CA ILE A 58 -8.78 9.85 -9.28
C ILE A 58 -8.79 10.75 -10.53
N ARG A 59 -7.78 10.69 -11.39
CA ARG A 59 -7.73 11.47 -12.65
C ARG A 59 -8.77 11.02 -13.68
N ALA A 60 -9.06 9.73 -13.74
CA ALA A 60 -10.09 9.16 -14.60
C ALA A 60 -11.54 9.44 -14.14
N GLN A 61 -11.73 9.93 -12.91
CA GLN A 61 -13.06 10.36 -12.47
C GLN A 61 -13.48 11.61 -13.26
N GLY A 62 -14.68 11.58 -13.84
CA GLY A 62 -15.18 12.60 -14.77
C GLY A 62 -15.12 14.04 -14.28
N TRP A 63 -14.99 14.28 -12.96
CA TRP A 63 -14.80 15.59 -12.31
C TRP A 63 -13.55 15.62 -11.41
N ALA A 64 -12.41 15.11 -11.89
CA ALA A 64 -11.16 15.17 -11.14
C ALA A 64 -10.80 16.63 -10.77
N LYS A 65 -10.76 16.95 -9.48
CA LYS A 65 -10.36 18.30 -8.99
C LYS A 65 -8.95 18.73 -9.42
N ASN A 66 -8.11 17.77 -9.82
CA ASN A 66 -6.71 17.96 -10.22
C ASN A 66 -6.41 17.36 -11.61
N GLY A 67 -7.37 17.35 -12.54
CA GLY A 67 -7.12 16.91 -13.92
C GLY A 67 -6.27 17.93 -14.68
N SER A 68 -5.19 17.50 -15.34
CA SER A 68 -4.30 18.39 -16.09
C SER A 68 -4.56 18.40 -17.61
N HIS A 69 -4.99 17.28 -18.19
CA HIS A 69 -5.15 17.13 -19.65
C HIS A 69 -6.61 16.93 -20.11
N GLY A 70 -7.57 16.96 -19.18
CA GLY A 70 -9.00 16.74 -19.44
C GLY A 70 -9.42 15.27 -19.27
N ALA A 71 -10.66 15.05 -18.81
CA ALA A 71 -11.15 13.72 -18.39
C ALA A 71 -11.06 12.64 -19.48
N LEU A 72 -11.22 13.01 -20.76
CA LEU A 72 -11.13 12.06 -21.87
C LEU A 72 -9.69 11.54 -22.08
N TRP A 73 -8.69 12.41 -22.02
CA TRP A 73 -7.28 12.03 -22.17
C TRP A 73 -6.82 11.15 -21.00
N GLU A 74 -7.21 11.49 -19.78
CA GLU A 74 -6.89 10.67 -18.60
C GLU A 74 -7.53 9.28 -18.71
N ILE A 75 -8.79 9.17 -19.16
CA ILE A 75 -9.48 7.88 -19.35
C ILE A 75 -8.83 7.03 -20.47
N LEU A 76 -8.31 7.65 -21.53
CA LEU A 76 -7.68 6.92 -22.63
C LEU A 76 -6.31 6.33 -22.26
N VAL A 77 -5.58 6.96 -21.35
CA VAL A 77 -4.24 6.52 -20.92
C VAL A 77 -4.31 5.44 -19.82
N VAL A 78 -5.37 5.43 -18.99
CA VAL A 78 -5.52 4.47 -17.87
C VAL A 78 -5.43 3.00 -18.31
N PRO A 79 -6.11 2.53 -19.38
CA PRO A 79 -6.08 1.13 -19.78
C PRO A 79 -4.70 0.64 -20.20
N GLU A 80 -3.86 1.55 -20.74
CA GLU A 80 -2.53 1.20 -21.25
C GLU A 80 -1.50 1.03 -20.13
N THR A 81 -1.67 1.71 -19.00
CA THR A 81 -0.73 1.64 -17.86
C THR A 81 -1.23 0.77 -16.71
N LEU A 82 -2.48 0.34 -16.75
CA LEU A 82 -3.11 -0.47 -15.71
C LEU A 82 -2.46 -1.86 -15.51
N PRO A 83 -2.11 -2.62 -16.56
CA PRO A 83 -1.47 -3.92 -16.40
C PRO A 83 -0.17 -3.86 -15.59
N GLU A 84 0.65 -2.85 -15.82
CA GLU A 84 1.96 -2.65 -15.17
C GLU A 84 1.78 -2.33 -13.68
N TYR A 85 0.80 -1.49 -13.33
CA TYR A 85 0.48 -1.23 -11.92
C TYR A 85 -0.04 -2.48 -11.20
N LEU A 86 -0.85 -3.29 -11.87
CA LEU A 86 -1.34 -4.55 -11.29
C LEU A 86 -0.21 -5.58 -11.11
N GLN A 87 0.76 -5.62 -12.04
CA GLN A 87 1.96 -6.43 -11.89
C GLN A 87 2.79 -5.99 -10.69
N LEU A 88 3.04 -4.69 -10.53
CA LEU A 88 3.79 -4.15 -9.38
C LEU A 88 3.12 -4.50 -8.03
N VAL A 89 1.80 -4.33 -7.94
CA VAL A 89 1.04 -4.69 -6.72
C VAL A 89 1.12 -6.21 -6.49
N GLY A 90 0.98 -7.01 -7.55
CA GLY A 90 1.14 -8.46 -7.50
C GLY A 90 2.53 -8.90 -7.04
N GLU A 91 3.59 -8.24 -7.51
CA GLU A 91 4.97 -8.46 -7.07
C GLU A 91 5.13 -8.17 -5.59
N VAL A 92 4.67 -7.01 -5.10
CA VAL A 92 4.75 -6.66 -3.67
C VAL A 92 4.01 -7.69 -2.80
N VAL A 93 2.81 -8.11 -3.21
CA VAL A 93 2.03 -9.13 -2.51
C VAL A 93 2.67 -10.52 -2.59
N ASN A 94 3.31 -10.89 -3.70
CA ASN A 94 4.02 -12.16 -3.80
C ASN A 94 5.32 -12.14 -2.99
N LEU A 95 6.08 -11.06 -3.05
CA LEU A 95 7.30 -10.85 -2.27
C LEU A 95 7.03 -10.86 -0.76
N SER A 96 5.82 -10.49 -0.32
CA SER A 96 5.41 -10.63 1.08
C SER A 96 5.12 -12.09 1.48
N LYS A 97 4.59 -12.91 0.56
CA LYS A 97 4.29 -14.33 0.80
C LYS A 97 5.53 -15.22 0.95
N TYR A 98 6.70 -14.80 0.44
CA TYR A 98 7.91 -15.63 0.41
C TYR A 98 9.05 -15.16 1.34
N SER A 99 8.81 -14.23 2.27
CA SER A 99 9.89 -13.55 3.01
C SER A 99 9.82 -13.77 4.53
N THR A 100 10.66 -14.66 5.08
CA THR A 100 10.91 -14.82 6.54
C THR A 100 12.13 -14.03 7.05
N THR A 101 12.76 -13.19 6.22
CA THR A 101 13.87 -12.29 6.62
C THR A 101 13.90 -11.08 5.67
N PRO A 102 14.24 -9.86 6.13
CA PRO A 102 14.02 -8.65 5.35
C PRO A 102 15.17 -8.39 4.37
N PRO A 103 14.87 -7.79 3.21
CA PRO A 103 15.81 -6.82 2.66
C PRO A 103 15.15 -5.47 2.36
N HIS A 104 15.97 -4.43 2.29
CA HIS A 104 15.65 -3.17 1.63
C HIS A 104 15.23 -3.46 0.17
N ARG A 105 13.93 -3.42 -0.13
CA ARG A 105 13.36 -4.05 -1.34
C ARG A 105 12.88 -3.06 -2.42
N LEU A 106 13.33 -1.82 -2.42
CA LEU A 106 13.40 -1.10 -3.70
C LEU A 106 14.47 -1.74 -4.59
N GLU A 107 15.45 -2.45 -4.01
CA GLU A 107 16.53 -3.13 -4.71
C GLU A 107 16.26 -4.59 -5.12
N ALA A 108 15.02 -5.09 -4.98
CA ALA A 108 14.65 -6.41 -5.53
C ALA A 108 13.52 -6.37 -6.56
N LEU A 109 12.95 -5.20 -6.83
CA LEU A 109 12.11 -4.97 -8.00
C LEU A 109 12.96 -5.14 -9.27
N SER A 110 12.38 -5.55 -10.39
CA SER A 110 13.09 -5.50 -11.67
C SER A 110 13.57 -4.06 -11.97
N GLU A 111 14.67 -3.89 -12.70
CA GLU A 111 15.20 -2.56 -13.05
C GLU A 111 14.11 -1.69 -13.70
N ASP A 112 13.28 -2.32 -14.55
CA ASP A 112 12.12 -1.70 -15.19
C ASP A 112 11.08 -1.23 -14.16
N SER A 113 10.64 -2.09 -13.24
CA SER A 113 9.67 -1.73 -12.19
C SER A 113 10.18 -0.58 -11.30
N ARG A 114 11.49 -0.53 -11.00
CA ARG A 114 12.11 0.58 -10.26
C ARG A 114 12.11 1.89 -11.03
N GLN A 115 12.43 1.82 -12.32
CA GLN A 115 12.50 2.98 -13.18
C GLN A 115 11.11 3.60 -13.38
N TYR A 116 10.07 2.77 -13.54
CA TYR A 116 8.67 3.21 -13.55
C TYR A 116 8.22 3.81 -12.22
N PHE A 117 8.60 3.22 -11.08
CA PHE A 117 8.29 3.80 -9.77
C PHE A 117 8.93 5.19 -9.60
N ARG A 118 10.18 5.37 -10.05
CA ARG A 118 10.84 6.69 -10.03
C ARG A 118 10.11 7.68 -10.93
N LEU A 119 9.83 7.31 -12.18
CA LEU A 119 9.20 8.20 -13.18
C LEU A 119 7.75 8.58 -12.81
N SER A 120 6.99 7.67 -12.19
CA SER A 120 5.62 7.96 -11.73
C SER A 120 5.57 8.91 -10.53
N ILE A 121 6.65 9.02 -9.76
CA ILE A 121 6.79 9.97 -8.64
C ILE A 121 7.33 11.32 -9.11
N THR A 122 8.30 11.37 -10.04
CA THR A 122 8.92 12.63 -10.50
C THR A 122 8.14 13.41 -11.55
N ASN A 123 7.30 12.75 -12.37
CA ASN A 123 6.47 13.43 -13.37
C ASN A 123 5.08 13.83 -12.84
N ALA A 124 4.93 13.96 -11.51
CA ALA A 124 3.69 14.34 -10.82
C ALA A 124 3.75 15.76 -10.26
#